data_AF-A0A2U1L8U2-F1
#
_entry.id   AF-A0A2U1L8U2-F1
#
_cell.length_a   1.000
_cell.length_b   1.000
_cell.length_c   1.000
_cell.angle_alpha   90.00
_cell.angle_beta   90.00
_cell.angle_gamma   90.00
#
_symmetry.space_group_name_H-M   'P 1'
#
loop_
_entity.id
_entity.type
_entity.pdbx_description
1 polymer ?
#
loop_
_entity_poly.entity_id
_entity_poly.type
_entity_poly.pdbx_seq_one_letter_code
_entity_poly.pdbx_strand_id
1 'polypeptide(L)'
;MRLYNPLQAKEELQGNEGVQMPKFEVSDLESLNGKYDTVVCLDVLIHYPQNKADGMIAHLASLAENRVILSFAPKTFYYDLLKRIGELFPGPSKATRAYLHSEADIERALQKVGWKIRKRGLTTTQFYFSRIVEAVRA
;
A
#
# COMPACT_ATOMS: atom_id res chain seq x y z
N MET A 1 12.26 6.22 9.42
CA MET A 1 11.01 5.49 9.69
C MET A 1 10.64 5.78 11.13
N ARG A 2 9.71 6.72 11.38
CA ARG A 2 9.29 7.06 12.74
C ARG A 2 8.54 5.86 13.31
N LEU A 3 9.06 5.30 14.40
CA LEU A 3 8.35 4.29 15.17
C LEU A 3 7.09 4.95 15.77
N TYR A 4 6.03 4.16 15.71
CA TYR A 4 4.65 4.40 16.10
C TYR A 4 4.48 5.22 17.41
N ASN A 5 3.70 6.32 17.39
CA ASN A 5 3.38 7.13 18.58
C ASN A 5 1.85 7.20 18.83
N PRO A 6 1.30 6.44 19.79
CA PRO A 6 -0.13 6.47 20.11
C PRO A 6 -0.62 7.84 20.63
N LEU A 7 0.28 8.74 21.06
CA LEU A 7 -0.07 10.11 21.40
C LEU A 7 -0.46 10.93 20.15
N GLN A 8 0.28 10.74 19.05
CA GLN A 8 0.02 11.45 17.81
C GLN A 8 -1.31 11.02 17.17
N ALA A 9 -1.66 9.73 17.23
CA ALA A 9 -2.96 9.24 16.77
C ALA A 9 -4.13 9.83 17.59
N LYS A 10 -3.94 10.04 18.90
CA LYS A 10 -4.93 10.73 19.74
C LYS A 10 -5.07 12.19 19.36
N GLU A 11 -3.97 12.89 19.08
CA GLU A 11 -3.97 14.28 18.63
C GLU A 11 -4.70 14.44 17.29
N GLU A 12 -4.45 13.56 16.32
CA GLU A 12 -5.13 13.58 15.01
C GLU A 12 -6.64 13.30 15.09
N LEU A 13 -7.08 12.60 16.15
CA LEU A 13 -8.49 12.28 16.41
C LEU A 13 -9.18 13.28 17.35
N GLN A 14 -8.47 14.27 17.90
CA GLN A 14 -9.08 15.32 18.74
C GLN A 14 -10.16 16.08 17.94
N GLY A 15 -11.36 16.20 18.53
CA GLY A 15 -12.49 16.92 17.93
C GLY A 15 -13.46 16.05 17.13
N ASN A 16 -13.18 14.76 16.93
CA ASN A 16 -14.12 13.81 16.33
C ASN A 16 -14.88 13.04 17.41
N GLU A 17 -15.95 13.65 17.94
CA GLU A 17 -16.83 13.00 18.92
C GLU A 17 -17.42 11.70 18.35
N GLY A 18 -17.32 10.60 19.11
CA GLY A 18 -17.84 9.29 18.72
C GLY A 18 -16.85 8.35 18.01
N VAL A 19 -15.63 8.80 17.69
CA VAL A 19 -14.60 7.91 17.10
C VAL A 19 -13.87 7.13 18.20
N GLN A 20 -13.96 5.80 18.15
CA GLN A 20 -13.15 4.94 19.01
C GLN A 20 -11.72 4.86 18.49
N MET A 21 -10.75 4.90 19.41
CA MET A 21 -9.33 4.74 19.06
C MET A 21 -9.10 3.37 18.41
N PRO A 22 -8.40 3.30 17.27
CA PRO A 22 -8.00 2.01 16.71
C PRO A 22 -7.09 1.25 17.68
N LYS A 23 -7.16 -0.07 17.63
CA LYS A 23 -6.15 -0.92 18.27
C LYS A 23 -4.93 -0.96 17.37
N PHE A 24 -3.77 -0.73 17.95
CA PHE A 24 -2.50 -0.76 17.24
C PHE A 24 -1.63 -1.90 17.76
N GLU A 25 -0.92 -2.54 16.84
CA GLU A 25 -0.10 -3.70 17.11
C GLU A 25 1.16 -3.63 16.25
N VAL A 26 2.30 -3.99 16.82
CA VAL A 26 3.55 -4.12 16.09
C VAL A 26 3.62 -5.56 15.57
N SER A 27 3.50 -5.72 14.26
CA SER A 27 3.49 -7.03 13.60
C SER A 27 4.03 -6.90 12.18
N ASP A 28 4.53 -8.00 11.63
CA ASP A 28 4.84 -8.07 10.21
C ASP A 28 3.55 -8.27 9.40
N LEU A 29 3.52 -7.72 8.19
CA LEU A 29 2.34 -7.84 7.32
C LEU A 29 2.00 -9.31 7.02
N GLU A 30 3.01 -10.17 6.95
CA GLU A 30 2.90 -11.61 6.67
C GLU A 30 2.45 -12.42 7.90
N SER A 31 2.53 -11.85 9.11
CA SER A 31 2.10 -12.47 10.37
C SER A 31 0.74 -11.97 10.85
N LEU A 32 0.03 -11.17 10.05
CA LEU A 32 -1.31 -10.73 10.38
C LEU A 32 -2.28 -11.91 10.32
N ASN A 33 -3.24 -11.93 11.23
CA ASN A 33 -4.21 -13.01 11.35
C ASN A 33 -5.61 -12.45 11.62
N GLY A 34 -6.63 -13.29 11.43
CA GLY A 34 -8.03 -12.93 11.64
C GLY A 34 -8.81 -12.70 10.35
N LYS A 35 -10.00 -12.13 10.52
CA LYS A 35 -10.91 -11.77 9.42
C LYS A 35 -11.46 -10.37 9.66
N TYR A 36 -11.51 -9.60 8.60
CA TYR A 36 -11.95 -8.21 8.61
C TYR A 36 -12.87 -7.98 7.41
N ASP A 37 -13.93 -7.20 7.60
CA ASP A 37 -14.82 -6.79 6.49
C ASP A 37 -14.01 -6.16 5.34
N THR A 38 -13.18 -5.18 5.70
CA THR A 38 -12.33 -4.43 4.78
C THR A 38 -10.88 -4.46 5.27
N VAL A 39 -9.95 -4.84 4.39
CA VAL A 39 -8.50 -4.72 4.62
C VAL A 39 -7.94 -3.58 3.77
N VAL A 40 -7.11 -2.73 4.37
CA VAL A 40 -6.54 -1.55 3.73
C VAL A 40 -5.01 -1.58 3.86
N CYS A 41 -4.30 -1.39 2.76
CA CYS A 41 -2.84 -1.34 2.73
C CYS A 41 -2.39 -0.19 1.80
N LEU A 42 -1.98 0.92 2.39
CA LEU A 42 -1.66 2.16 1.66
C LEU A 42 -0.17 2.44 1.70
N ASP A 43 0.42 2.65 0.52
CA ASP A 43 1.82 3.05 0.30
C ASP A 43 2.87 2.13 0.96
N VAL A 44 2.49 0.90 1.32
CA VAL A 44 3.40 -0.11 1.88
C VAL A 44 4.09 -0.89 0.76
N LEU A 45 3.37 -1.21 -0.32
CA LEU A 45 3.87 -2.09 -1.38
C LEU A 45 5.14 -1.56 -2.06
N ILE A 46 5.32 -0.23 -2.11
CA ILE A 46 6.51 0.44 -2.67
C ILE A 46 7.84 -0.04 -2.06
N HIS A 47 7.83 -0.65 -0.88
CA HIS A 47 9.03 -1.15 -0.21
C HIS A 47 9.42 -2.58 -0.61
N TYR A 48 8.58 -3.27 -1.38
CA TYR A 48 8.75 -4.69 -1.68
C TYR A 48 8.83 -4.96 -3.19
N PRO A 49 9.74 -5.84 -3.65
CA PRO A 49 9.76 -6.25 -5.05
C PRO A 49 8.47 -6.98 -5.43
N GLN A 50 8.14 -6.99 -6.73
CA GLN A 50 6.87 -7.53 -7.24
C GLN A 50 6.55 -8.94 -6.72
N ASN A 51 7.53 -9.85 -6.67
CA ASN A 51 7.32 -11.22 -6.18
C ASN A 51 6.88 -11.28 -4.71
N LYS A 52 7.40 -10.37 -3.86
CA LYS A 52 6.96 -10.25 -2.47
C LYS A 52 5.62 -9.54 -2.36
N ALA A 53 5.40 -8.50 -3.16
CA ALA A 53 4.12 -7.79 -3.23
C ALA A 53 2.98 -8.74 -3.60
N ASP A 54 3.18 -9.65 -4.57
CA ASP A 54 2.19 -10.67 -4.93
C ASP A 54 1.79 -11.55 -3.74
N GLY A 55 2.77 -12.02 -2.97
CA GLY A 55 2.53 -12.80 -1.75
C GLY A 55 1.79 -12.02 -0.67
N MET A 56 2.17 -10.75 -0.47
CA MET A 56 1.50 -9.85 0.48
C MET A 56 0.04 -9.57 0.07
N ILE A 57 -0.22 -9.32 -1.22
CA ILE A 57 -1.57 -9.11 -1.75
C ILE A 57 -2.42 -10.35 -1.49
N ALA A 58 -1.90 -11.55 -1.78
CA ALA A 58 -2.60 -12.79 -1.52
C ALA A 58 -2.95 -12.96 -0.03
N HIS A 59 -1.99 -12.71 0.86
CA HIS A 59 -2.20 -12.80 2.29
C HIS A 59 -3.22 -11.78 2.80
N LEU A 60 -3.07 -10.49 2.47
CA LEU A 60 -4.01 -9.43 2.85
C LEU A 60 -5.43 -9.69 2.32
N ALA A 61 -5.54 -10.15 1.08
CA ALA A 61 -6.81 -10.53 0.48
C ALA A 61 -7.45 -11.73 1.19
N SER A 62 -6.65 -12.64 1.76
CA SER A 62 -7.16 -13.75 2.56
C SER A 62 -7.75 -13.27 3.90
N LEU A 63 -7.27 -12.16 4.46
CA LEU A 63 -7.79 -11.58 5.71
C LEU A 63 -9.10 -10.80 5.48
N ALA A 64 -9.40 -10.42 4.24
CA ALA A 64 -10.59 -9.66 3.88
C ALA A 64 -11.81 -10.54 3.56
N GLU A 65 -12.96 -10.13 4.07
CA GLU A 65 -14.25 -10.76 3.75
C GLU A 65 -14.87 -10.12 2.51
N ASN A 66 -15.03 -8.79 2.50
CA ASN A 66 -15.82 -8.08 1.50
C ASN A 66 -14.99 -7.16 0.61
N ARG A 67 -13.93 -6.53 1.14
CA ARG A 67 -13.19 -5.50 0.41
C ARG A 67 -11.70 -5.45 0.73
N VAL A 68 -10.90 -5.22 -0.30
CA VAL A 68 -9.46 -4.90 -0.16
C VAL A 68 -9.21 -3.55 -0.83
N ILE A 69 -8.50 -2.66 -0.15
CA ILE A 69 -8.05 -1.38 -0.71
C ILE A 69 -6.52 -1.34 -0.67
N LEU A 70 -5.90 -1.22 -1.84
CA LEU A 70 -4.45 -1.19 -1.99
C LEU A 70 -4.02 0.11 -2.66
N SER A 71 -2.94 0.72 -2.19
CA SER A 71 -2.22 1.72 -2.98
C SER A 71 -0.76 1.36 -3.22
N PHE A 72 -0.24 1.80 -4.35
CA PHE A 72 1.10 1.50 -4.82
C PHE A 72 1.63 2.62 -5.71
N ALA A 73 2.96 2.76 -5.74
CA ALA A 73 3.62 3.63 -6.70
C ALA A 73 3.48 3.01 -8.11
N PRO A 74 2.75 3.64 -9.04
CA PRO A 74 2.50 3.05 -10.35
C PRO A 74 3.80 2.97 -11.15
N LYS A 75 4.02 1.87 -11.86
CA LYS A 75 5.11 1.76 -12.83
C LYS A 75 4.73 2.46 -14.13
N THR A 76 5.37 3.59 -14.41
CA THR A 76 5.28 4.29 -15.69
C THR A 76 6.66 4.63 -16.21
N PHE A 77 6.79 4.82 -17.53
CA PHE A 77 8.06 5.18 -18.16
C PHE A 77 8.68 6.48 -17.58
N TYR A 78 7.83 7.46 -17.27
CA TYR A 78 8.26 8.73 -16.66
C TYR A 78 8.84 8.52 -15.26
N TYR A 79 8.22 7.65 -14.44
CA TYR A 79 8.71 7.37 -13.09
C TYR A 79 9.97 6.50 -13.08
N ASP A 80 10.09 5.57 -14.02
CA ASP A 80 11.33 4.81 -14.22
C ASP A 80 12.50 5.75 -14.60
N LEU A 81 12.24 6.78 -15.41
CA LEU A 81 13.24 7.80 -15.75
C LEU A 81 13.64 8.66 -14.55
N LEU A 82 12.68 9.21 -13.80
CA LEU A 82 12.95 9.99 -12.59
C LEU A 82 13.73 9.17 -11.56
N LYS A 83 13.37 7.91 -11.37
CA LYS A 83 14.08 7.00 -10.47
C LYS A 83 15.52 6.77 -10.92
N ARG A 84 15.74 6.53 -12.21
CA ARG A 84 17.10 6.39 -12.76
C ARG A 84 17.95 7.63 -12.54
N ILE A 85 17.38 8.82 -12.76
CA ILE A 85 18.05 10.09 -12.46
C ILE A 85 18.42 10.16 -10.96
N GLY A 86 17.49 9.81 -10.07
CA GLY A 86 17.73 9.76 -8.62
C GLY A 86 18.75 8.71 -8.16
N GLU A 87 18.86 7.57 -8.85
CA GLU A 87 19.84 6.51 -8.56
C GLU A 87 21.28 6.86 -9.00
N LEU A 88 21.42 7.78 -9.96
CA LEU A 88 22.71 8.24 -10.47
C LEU A 88 23.40 9.27 -9.55
N PHE A 89 22.72 9.78 -8.51
CA PHE A 89 23.34 10.67 -7.52
C PHE A 89 24.07 9.87 -6.42
N PRO A 90 25.37 10.12 -6.18
CA PRO A 90 26.13 9.44 -5.13
C PRO A 90 25.77 9.96 -3.72
N GLY A 91 26.00 9.13 -2.71
CA GLY A 91 25.89 9.52 -1.29
C GLY A 91 24.47 9.44 -0.70
N PRO A 92 24.18 10.13 0.42
CA PRO A 92 22.87 10.13 1.10
C PRO A 92 21.71 10.68 0.23
N SER A 93 22.02 11.22 -0.95
CA SER A 93 21.08 11.64 -2.00
C SER A 93 20.58 10.48 -2.88
N LYS A 94 21.11 9.26 -2.71
CA LYS A 94 20.66 8.07 -3.44
C LYS A 94 19.22 7.74 -3.05
N ALA A 95 18.35 7.59 -4.04
CA ALA A 95 16.96 7.21 -3.81
C ALA A 95 16.86 5.96 -2.91
N THR A 96 15.99 6.01 -1.89
CA THR A 96 15.61 4.82 -1.11
C THR A 96 15.07 3.77 -2.07
N ARG A 97 15.35 2.49 -1.84
CA ARG A 97 14.93 1.39 -2.73
C ARG A 97 13.40 1.31 -2.82
N ALA A 98 12.85 2.01 -3.80
CA ALA A 98 11.43 2.06 -4.11
C ALA A 98 11.12 1.15 -5.29
N TYR A 99 10.10 0.32 -5.16
CA TYR A 99 9.60 -0.56 -6.20
C TYR A 99 8.33 0.01 -6.79
N LEU A 100 8.29 0.07 -8.12
CA LEU A 100 7.12 0.50 -8.84
C LEU A 100 6.35 -0.73 -9.29
N HIS A 101 5.03 -0.70 -9.17
CA HIS A 101 4.15 -1.81 -9.52
C HIS A 101 3.24 -1.40 -10.67
N SER A 102 3.12 -2.26 -11.68
CA SER A 102 2.14 -2.02 -12.75
C SER A 102 0.75 -2.36 -12.23
N GLU A 103 -0.26 -1.58 -12.63
CA GLU A 103 -1.65 -1.88 -12.25
C GLU A 103 -2.08 -3.27 -12.73
N ALA A 104 -1.61 -3.69 -13.91
CA ALA A 104 -1.90 -5.00 -14.46
C ALA A 104 -1.35 -6.14 -13.59
N ASP A 105 -0.16 -5.99 -12.99
CA ASP A 105 0.38 -7.01 -12.09
C ASP A 105 -0.38 -7.07 -10.78
N ILE A 106 -0.77 -5.92 -10.22
CA ILE A 106 -1.62 -5.85 -9.02
C ILE A 106 -3.00 -6.48 -9.28
N GLU A 107 -3.62 -6.18 -10.42
CA GLU A 107 -4.90 -6.76 -10.81
C GLU A 107 -4.80 -8.27 -11.00
N ARG A 108 -3.74 -8.77 -11.66
CA ARG A 108 -3.49 -10.21 -11.79
C ARG A 108 -3.30 -10.88 -10.44
N ALA A 109 -2.55 -10.27 -9.53
CA ALA A 109 -2.33 -10.82 -8.18
C ALA A 109 -3.65 -10.97 -7.42
N LEU A 110 -4.54 -9.97 -7.48
CA LEU A 110 -5.88 -10.01 -6.90
C LEU A 110 -6.77 -11.08 -7.57
N GLN A 111 -6.80 -11.13 -8.90
CA GLN A 111 -7.59 -12.10 -9.67
C GLN A 111 -7.21 -13.54 -9.35
N LYS A 112 -5.91 -13.83 -9.20
CA LYS A 112 -5.41 -15.16 -8.81
C LYS A 112 -5.99 -15.66 -7.48
N VAL A 113 -6.38 -14.76 -6.59
CA VAL A 113 -6.97 -15.08 -5.27
C VAL A 113 -8.47 -14.80 -5.19
N GLY A 114 -9.15 -14.64 -6.32
CA GLY A 114 -10.61 -14.53 -6.40
C GLY A 114 -11.17 -13.13 -6.14
N TRP A 115 -10.39 -12.08 -6.45
CA TRP A 115 -10.81 -10.70 -6.30
C TRP A 115 -10.81 -9.97 -7.64
N LYS A 116 -11.76 -9.04 -7.82
CA LYS A 116 -11.85 -8.17 -9.00
C LYS A 116 -11.83 -6.71 -8.58
N ILE A 117 -11.18 -5.87 -9.39
CA ILE A 117 -11.14 -4.42 -9.14
C ILE A 117 -12.52 -3.82 -9.43
N ARG A 118 -13.05 -3.07 -8.45
CA ARG A 118 -14.30 -2.31 -8.53
C ARG A 118 -14.07 -0.84 -8.82
N LYS A 119 -13.09 -0.22 -8.16
CA LYS A 119 -12.78 1.22 -8.34
C LYS A 119 -11.28 1.44 -8.44
N ARG A 120 -10.92 2.53 -9.09
CA ARG A 120 -9.54 3.00 -9.29
C ARG A 120 -9.49 4.49 -8.94
N GLY A 121 -8.38 4.92 -8.37
CA GLY A 121 -8.07 6.32 -8.13
C GLY A 121 -6.59 6.57 -8.33
N LEU A 122 -6.19 7.82 -8.51
CA LEU A 122 -4.80 8.21 -8.67
C LEU A 122 -4.56 9.54 -7.97
N THR A 123 -3.57 9.57 -7.09
CA THR A 123 -3.05 10.80 -6.48
C THR A 123 -1.71 11.11 -7.11
N THR A 124 -1.56 12.30 -7.69
CA THR A 124 -0.30 12.78 -8.28
C THR A 124 0.03 14.17 -7.78
N THR A 125 1.24 14.36 -7.28
CA THR A 125 1.85 15.66 -7.01
C THR A 125 3.16 15.78 -7.79
N GLN A 126 4.01 16.76 -7.48
CA GLN A 126 5.33 16.87 -8.10
C GLN A 126 6.24 15.68 -7.77
N PHE A 127 6.11 15.09 -6.57
CA PHE A 127 7.03 14.06 -6.06
C PHE A 127 6.34 12.86 -5.41
N TYR A 128 5.01 12.83 -5.38
CA TYR A 128 4.24 11.74 -4.81
C TYR A 128 3.21 11.22 -5.83
N PHE A 129 3.27 9.93 -6.08
CA PHE A 129 2.43 9.25 -7.07
C PHE A 129 1.91 7.95 -6.46
N SER A 130 0.60 7.88 -6.22
CA SER A 130 -0.03 6.72 -5.61
C SER A 130 -1.29 6.33 -6.39
N ARG A 131 -1.24 5.15 -7.02
CA ARG A 131 -2.39 4.51 -7.64
C ARG A 131 -3.12 3.74 -6.55
N ILE A 132 -4.41 3.94 -6.41
CA ILE A 132 -5.26 3.22 -5.47
C ILE A 132 -6.27 2.35 -6.23
N VAL A 133 -6.48 1.14 -5.74
CA VAL A 133 -7.48 0.21 -6.26
C VAL A 133 -8.34 -0.30 -5.11
N GLU A 134 -9.64 -0.39 -5.35
CA GLU A 134 -10.59 -1.08 -4.50
C GLU A 134 -10.98 -2.38 -5.19
N ALA A 135 -10.82 -3.50 -4.51
CA ALA A 135 -11.20 -4.82 -4.98
C ALA A 135 -12.29 -5.44 -4.10
N VAL A 136 -13.15 -6.23 -4.73
CA VAL A 136 -14.21 -7.03 -4.09
C VAL A 136 -14.12 -8.47 -4.56
N ARG A 137 -14.79 -9.40 -3.87
CA ARG A 137 -14.89 -10.80 -4.30
C ARG A 137 -15.44 -10.88 -5.73
N ALA A 138 -14.81 -11.75 -6.54
CA ALA A 138 -15.16 -11.97 -7.94
C ALA A 138 -16.56 -12.58 -8.10
#